data_AF-A0A2K3NIY6-F1
#
_entry.id   AF-A0A2K3NIY6-F1
#
_cell.length_a   1.000
_cell.length_b   1.000
_cell.length_c   1.000
_cell.angle_alpha   90.00
_cell.angle_beta   90.00
_cell.angle_gamma   90.00
#
_symmetry.space_group_name_H-M   'P 1'
#
loop_
_entity.id
_entity.type
_entity.pdbx_description
1 polymer ?
#
loop_
_entity_poly.entity_id
_entity_poly.type
_entity_poly.pdbx_seq_one_letter_code
_entity_poly.pdbx_strand_id
1 'polypeptide(L)'
;MGGEKPKTILTDQDVAMAKAISIVMPETFHGLCTWHIRQNALRHVNHLYQTSSQFCLDFEACIDLHEEEGKFLNAWNSLLVEHNVPEDSWLHTIFPLKEKWAWAYVRKTFTAGMRSTQLSESFNADLKNDLKSDLHLVQFFTHFKRAVDGKRNNESEAEYDSKHKPPKFKTTKSRMLVQAGNVYTPRIFEEFQAEYEEYQDTCIRDLKGGLYAVTNYDNPKERIVMGNPVEQYVYCDCRKFETHGILCSHALKVLDVMNIKLIPEHYILKRWTRDARLGKKKKRCNGMVRIAQDDGGEARENVCGEEVREDRQGTTATAVDRCR
;
A
#
# COMPACT_ATOMS: atom_id res chain seq x y z
N MET A 1 1.40 9.74 16.27
CA MET A 1 0.10 9.55 15.59
C MET A 1 -0.98 9.72 16.64
N GLY A 2 -1.85 10.70 16.49
CA GLY A 2 -2.88 11.06 17.49
C GLY A 2 -4.03 10.05 17.59
N GLY A 3 -3.74 8.80 17.95
CA GLY A 3 -4.72 7.80 18.40
C GLY A 3 -5.49 7.01 17.34
N GLU A 4 -5.22 7.17 16.03
CA GLU A 4 -5.97 6.48 14.96
C GLU A 4 -5.50 5.02 14.74
N LYS A 5 -6.45 4.10 14.51
CA LYS A 5 -6.22 2.67 14.22
C LYS A 5 -5.67 2.46 12.79
N PRO A 6 -4.84 1.43 12.53
CA PRO A 6 -4.36 1.14 11.19
C PRO A 6 -5.50 0.70 10.26
N LYS A 7 -5.38 0.98 8.96
CA LYS A 7 -6.35 0.51 7.97
C LYS A 7 -6.24 -0.99 7.69
N THR A 8 -5.00 -1.50 7.72
CA THR A 8 -4.69 -2.91 7.41
C THR A 8 -3.62 -3.44 8.35
N ILE A 9 -3.77 -4.69 8.76
CA ILE A 9 -2.76 -5.50 9.44
C ILE A 9 -2.60 -6.81 8.67
N LEU A 10 -1.36 -7.21 8.45
CA LEU A 10 -1.02 -8.54 7.93
C LEU A 10 -0.38 -9.36 9.04
N THR A 11 -0.87 -10.57 9.26
CA THR A 11 -0.24 -11.57 10.15
C THR A 11 -0.10 -12.91 9.43
N ASP A 12 0.55 -13.86 10.07
CA ASP A 12 0.40 -15.27 9.75
C ASP A 12 -0.98 -15.79 10.19
N GLN A 13 -1.22 -17.10 10.05
CA GLN A 13 -2.48 -17.75 10.40
C GLN A 13 -2.62 -17.97 11.93
N ASP A 14 -2.28 -16.96 12.75
CA ASP A 14 -2.38 -17.03 14.21
C ASP A 14 -3.81 -16.70 14.69
N VAL A 15 -4.42 -17.66 15.39
CA VAL A 15 -5.81 -17.57 15.88
C VAL A 15 -5.96 -16.53 17.00
N ALA A 16 -4.96 -16.40 17.87
CA ALA A 16 -4.99 -15.44 18.97
C ALA A 16 -4.91 -14.00 18.44
N MET A 17 -4.03 -13.75 17.48
CA MET A 17 -3.93 -12.47 16.77
C MET A 17 -5.21 -12.14 16.03
N ALA A 18 -5.80 -13.11 15.31
CA ALA A 18 -7.06 -12.91 14.63
C ALA A 18 -8.18 -12.46 15.58
N LYS A 19 -8.28 -13.10 16.76
CA LYS A 19 -9.26 -12.76 17.80
C LYS A 19 -8.96 -11.41 18.47
N ALA A 20 -7.70 -11.12 18.75
CA ALA A 20 -7.31 -9.85 19.36
C ALA A 20 -7.63 -8.66 18.42
N ILE A 21 -7.31 -8.79 17.13
CA ILE A 21 -7.58 -7.76 16.14
C ILE A 21 -9.09 -7.52 16.00
N SER A 22 -9.91 -8.59 15.94
CA SER A 22 -11.37 -8.42 15.80
C SER A 22 -12.02 -7.72 16.99
N ILE A 23 -11.45 -7.84 18.19
CA ILE A 23 -11.94 -7.19 19.40
C ILE A 23 -11.43 -5.74 19.50
N VAL A 24 -10.12 -5.54 19.34
CA VAL A 24 -9.48 -4.24 19.60
C VAL A 24 -9.61 -3.29 18.41
N MET A 25 -9.59 -3.82 17.19
CA MET A 25 -9.56 -3.05 15.94
C MET A 25 -10.51 -3.64 14.88
N PRO A 26 -11.83 -3.67 15.14
CA PRO A 26 -12.81 -4.32 14.25
C PRO A 26 -12.90 -3.70 12.85
N GLU A 27 -12.56 -2.42 12.70
CA GLU A 27 -12.56 -1.71 11.42
C GLU A 27 -11.26 -1.89 10.61
N THR A 28 -10.23 -2.48 11.23
CA THR A 28 -8.96 -2.76 10.55
C THR A 28 -9.10 -4.04 9.73
N PHE A 29 -8.77 -3.96 8.45
CA PHE A 29 -8.70 -5.16 7.62
C PHE A 29 -7.56 -6.06 8.11
N HIS A 30 -7.90 -7.31 8.43
CA HIS A 30 -6.93 -8.33 8.78
C HIS A 30 -6.69 -9.24 7.58
N GLY A 31 -5.55 -9.05 6.91
CA GLY A 31 -5.07 -9.93 5.85
C GLY A 31 -4.09 -10.98 6.36
N LEU A 32 -4.01 -12.11 5.67
CA LEU A 32 -3.04 -13.17 5.96
C LEU A 32 -1.86 -13.06 4.99
N CYS A 33 -0.66 -13.27 5.52
CA CYS A 33 0.58 -13.28 4.76
C CYS A 33 0.59 -14.43 3.75
N THR A 34 0.64 -14.09 2.47
CA THR A 34 0.65 -15.09 1.38
C THR A 34 1.90 -15.96 1.41
N TRP A 35 3.04 -15.46 1.92
CA TRP A 35 4.25 -16.27 2.09
C TRP A 35 4.04 -17.40 3.11
N HIS A 36 3.45 -17.07 4.28
CA HIS A 36 3.12 -18.08 5.28
C HIS A 36 2.08 -19.09 4.77
N ILE A 37 1.12 -18.65 3.94
CA ILE A 37 0.17 -19.55 3.28
C ILE A 37 0.89 -20.55 2.38
N ARG A 38 1.84 -20.10 1.56
CA ARG A 38 2.67 -21.00 0.73
C ARG A 38 3.51 -21.95 1.58
N GLN A 39 4.09 -21.48 2.68
CA GLN A 39 4.82 -22.34 3.62
C GLN A 39 3.92 -23.39 4.28
N ASN A 40 2.71 -23.01 4.68
CA ASN A 40 1.74 -23.94 5.24
C ASN A 40 1.27 -24.95 4.19
N ALA A 41 1.07 -24.53 2.93
CA ALA A 41 0.76 -25.44 1.84
C ALA A 41 1.87 -26.49 1.64
N LEU A 42 3.14 -26.08 1.64
CA LEU A 42 4.28 -27.02 1.59
C LEU A 42 4.35 -27.96 2.79
N ARG A 43 3.82 -27.59 3.96
CA ARG A 43 3.80 -28.46 5.15
C ARG A 43 2.65 -29.46 5.12
N HIS A 44 1.47 -29.05 4.66
CA HIS A 44 0.25 -29.85 4.76
C HIS A 44 -0.09 -30.62 3.49
N VAL A 45 0.26 -30.08 2.32
CA VAL A 45 -0.08 -30.67 1.01
C VAL A 45 1.14 -30.88 0.11
N ASN A 46 2.32 -31.11 0.73
CA ASN A 46 3.58 -31.36 0.01
C ASN A 46 3.48 -32.50 -1.02
N HIS A 47 2.69 -33.53 -0.70
CA HIS A 47 2.48 -34.67 -1.58
C HIS A 47 1.87 -34.23 -2.92
N LEU A 48 1.01 -33.19 -2.94
CA LEU A 48 0.46 -32.65 -4.19
C LEU A 48 1.53 -31.89 -4.99
N TYR A 49 2.37 -31.10 -4.31
CA TYR A 49 3.52 -30.43 -4.94
C TYR A 49 4.51 -31.40 -5.58
N GLN A 50 4.77 -32.54 -4.94
CA GLN A 50 5.68 -33.57 -5.44
C GLN A 50 5.08 -34.36 -6.60
N THR A 51 3.75 -34.52 -6.61
CA THR A 51 3.05 -35.33 -7.61
C THR A 51 2.76 -34.56 -8.90
N SER A 52 2.58 -33.24 -8.82
CA SER A 52 2.17 -32.40 -9.95
C SER A 52 2.81 -31.02 -9.86
N SER A 53 3.64 -30.68 -10.85
CA SER A 53 4.12 -29.31 -11.01
C SER A 53 2.99 -28.34 -11.35
N GLN A 54 1.92 -28.84 -11.98
CA GLN A 54 0.73 -28.05 -12.33
C GLN A 54 -0.04 -27.62 -11.08
N PHE A 55 -0.10 -28.45 -10.04
CA PHE A 55 -0.72 -28.07 -8.75
C PHE A 55 -0.11 -26.79 -8.18
N CYS A 56 1.23 -26.68 -8.23
CA CYS A 56 1.95 -25.51 -7.76
C CYS A 56 1.49 -24.24 -8.52
N LEU A 57 1.45 -24.32 -9.86
CA LEU A 57 1.03 -23.22 -10.71
C LEU A 57 -0.43 -22.81 -10.48
N ASP A 58 -1.33 -23.78 -10.37
CA ASP A 58 -2.75 -23.54 -10.16
C ASP A 58 -3.03 -22.93 -8.77
N PHE A 59 -2.33 -23.41 -7.74
CA PHE A 59 -2.45 -22.87 -6.39
C PHE A 59 -1.88 -21.45 -6.29
N GLU A 60 -0.72 -21.20 -6.90
CA GLU A 60 -0.16 -19.84 -7.00
C GLU A 60 -1.09 -18.90 -7.77
N ALA A 61 -1.70 -19.37 -8.85
CA ALA A 61 -2.70 -18.61 -9.61
C ALA A 61 -3.91 -18.23 -8.74
N CYS A 62 -4.39 -19.15 -7.89
CA CYS A 62 -5.44 -18.89 -6.92
C CYS A 62 -5.08 -17.80 -5.91
N ILE A 63 -3.81 -17.73 -5.48
CA ILE A 63 -3.35 -16.71 -4.55
C ILE A 63 -3.25 -15.34 -5.25
N ASP A 64 -2.60 -15.27 -6.42
CA ASP A 64 -2.09 -14.00 -6.94
C ASP A 64 -2.76 -13.47 -8.21
N LEU A 65 -3.31 -14.35 -9.07
CA LEU A 65 -3.63 -13.99 -10.45
C LEU A 65 -5.10 -13.62 -10.65
N HIS A 66 -6.02 -14.31 -9.97
CA HIS A 66 -7.45 -14.06 -10.16
C HIS A 66 -7.89 -12.79 -9.43
N GLU A 67 -8.36 -11.81 -10.20
CA GLU A 67 -8.82 -10.50 -9.71
C GLU A 67 -10.34 -10.43 -9.49
N GLU A 68 -11.09 -11.31 -10.15
CA GLU A 68 -12.55 -11.42 -10.06
C GLU A 68 -12.91 -12.62 -9.19
N GLU A 69 -13.85 -12.43 -8.27
CA GLU A 69 -14.25 -13.48 -7.32
C GLU A 69 -14.77 -14.73 -8.02
N GLY A 70 -15.59 -14.58 -9.07
CA GLY A 70 -16.10 -15.72 -9.83
C GLY A 70 -14.98 -16.53 -10.51
N LYS A 71 -13.99 -15.85 -11.10
CA LYS A 71 -12.83 -16.51 -11.71
C LYS A 71 -11.98 -17.24 -10.67
N PHE A 72 -11.77 -16.61 -9.51
CA PHE A 72 -11.09 -17.24 -8.38
C PHE A 72 -11.84 -18.50 -7.90
N LEU A 73 -13.15 -18.41 -7.67
CA LEU A 73 -13.95 -19.53 -7.18
C LEU A 73 -13.94 -20.71 -8.17
N ASN A 74 -14.03 -20.41 -9.48
CA ASN A 74 -13.94 -21.42 -10.52
C ASN A 74 -12.56 -22.09 -10.53
N ALA A 75 -11.47 -21.31 -10.53
CA ALA A 75 -10.11 -21.84 -10.51
C ALA A 75 -9.81 -22.64 -9.25
N TRP A 76 -10.30 -22.19 -8.08
CA TRP A 76 -10.18 -22.92 -6.83
C TRP A 76 -10.90 -24.27 -6.89
N ASN A 77 -12.12 -24.31 -7.44
CA ASN A 77 -12.84 -25.57 -7.61
C ASN A 77 -12.12 -26.50 -8.61
N SER A 78 -11.63 -25.98 -9.72
CA SER A 78 -10.80 -26.75 -10.68
C SER A 78 -9.56 -27.33 -10.01
N LEU A 79 -8.83 -26.54 -9.21
CA LEU A 79 -7.68 -27.01 -8.44
C LEU A 79 -8.04 -28.22 -7.55
N LEU A 80 -9.17 -28.16 -6.84
CA LEU A 80 -9.59 -29.25 -5.97
C LEU A 80 -9.94 -30.52 -6.76
N VAL A 81 -10.64 -30.38 -7.88
CA VAL A 81 -11.09 -31.52 -8.70
C VAL A 81 -9.95 -32.15 -9.49
N GLU A 82 -9.16 -31.34 -10.20
CA GLU A 82 -8.12 -31.82 -11.11
C GLU A 82 -6.96 -32.50 -10.37
N HIS A 83 -6.67 -32.04 -9.15
CA HIS A 83 -5.63 -32.64 -8.31
C HIS A 83 -6.18 -33.62 -7.27
N ASN A 84 -7.45 -34.03 -7.39
CA ASN A 84 -8.13 -35.00 -6.52
C ASN A 84 -7.91 -34.71 -5.02
N VAL A 85 -8.10 -33.45 -4.62
CA VAL A 85 -7.82 -32.99 -3.27
C VAL A 85 -8.79 -33.67 -2.29
N PRO A 86 -8.30 -34.37 -1.25
CA PRO A 86 -9.14 -34.99 -0.23
C PRO A 86 -9.97 -33.98 0.57
N GLU A 87 -11.16 -34.35 1.01
CA GLU A 87 -12.06 -33.47 1.79
C GLU A 87 -11.45 -33.02 3.13
N ASP A 88 -10.58 -33.83 3.73
CA ASP A 88 -9.85 -33.52 4.97
C ASP A 88 -8.57 -32.69 4.74
N SER A 89 -8.29 -32.30 3.49
CA SER A 89 -7.14 -31.48 3.13
C SER A 89 -7.17 -30.11 3.81
N TRP A 90 -5.98 -29.61 4.15
CA TRP A 90 -5.79 -28.24 4.64
C TRP A 90 -6.34 -27.18 3.67
N LEU A 91 -6.42 -27.47 2.37
CA LEU A 91 -7.02 -26.56 1.39
C LEU A 91 -8.49 -26.22 1.74
N HIS A 92 -9.26 -27.18 2.23
CA HIS A 92 -10.63 -26.90 2.70
C HIS A 92 -10.64 -26.04 3.98
N THR A 93 -9.59 -26.13 4.80
CA THR A 93 -9.45 -25.33 6.03
C THR A 93 -9.12 -23.86 5.74
N ILE A 94 -8.30 -23.58 4.71
CA ILE A 94 -7.87 -22.20 4.38
C ILE A 94 -8.89 -21.46 3.51
N PHE A 95 -9.74 -22.16 2.76
CA PHE A 95 -10.73 -21.56 1.86
C PHE A 95 -11.75 -20.63 2.53
N PRO A 96 -12.32 -20.95 3.72
CA PRO A 96 -13.18 -20.02 4.45
C PRO A 96 -12.53 -18.65 4.72
N LEU A 97 -11.19 -18.60 4.76
CA LEU A 97 -10.41 -17.38 4.99
C LEU A 97 -10.02 -16.65 3.69
N LYS A 98 -10.53 -17.06 2.51
CA LYS A 98 -10.18 -16.51 1.18
C LYS A 98 -10.18 -14.99 1.10
N GLU A 99 -11.09 -14.33 1.80
CA GLU A 99 -11.18 -12.86 1.82
C GLU A 99 -9.96 -12.17 2.41
N LYS A 100 -9.18 -12.90 3.23
CA LYS A 100 -7.99 -12.39 3.89
C LYS A 100 -6.71 -12.59 3.09
N TRP A 101 -6.70 -13.43 2.05
CA TRP A 101 -5.46 -13.80 1.36
C TRP A 101 -5.54 -13.87 -0.15
N ALA A 102 -6.69 -14.25 -0.72
CA ALA A 102 -6.81 -14.38 -2.17
C ALA A 102 -6.91 -12.99 -2.80
N TRP A 103 -6.13 -12.75 -3.85
CA TRP A 103 -6.02 -11.43 -4.46
C TRP A 103 -7.36 -10.86 -4.92
N ALA A 104 -8.28 -11.70 -5.40
CA ALA A 104 -9.64 -11.32 -5.80
C ALA A 104 -10.38 -10.49 -4.74
N TYR A 105 -10.11 -10.73 -3.46
CA TYR A 105 -10.73 -10.04 -2.34
C TYR A 105 -9.82 -8.97 -1.75
N VAL A 106 -8.54 -9.31 -1.48
CA VAL A 106 -7.58 -8.41 -0.83
C VAL A 106 -7.36 -7.12 -1.63
N ARG A 107 -7.46 -7.20 -2.97
CA ARG A 107 -7.26 -6.04 -3.87
C ARG A 107 -8.29 -4.92 -3.73
N LYS A 108 -9.30 -5.09 -2.88
CA LYS A 108 -10.28 -4.05 -2.55
C LYS A 108 -9.86 -3.20 -1.36
N THR A 109 -8.75 -3.56 -0.70
CA THR A 109 -8.28 -2.92 0.52
C THR A 109 -6.92 -2.27 0.30
N PHE A 110 -6.66 -1.18 1.02
CA PHE A 110 -5.36 -0.54 1.06
C PHE A 110 -4.34 -1.39 1.82
N THR A 111 -3.37 -1.97 1.12
CA THR A 111 -2.27 -2.75 1.71
C THR A 111 -0.91 -2.10 1.52
N ALA A 112 -0.85 -0.91 0.92
CA ALA A 112 0.40 -0.28 0.49
C ALA A 112 1.26 -1.23 -0.37
N GLY A 113 0.61 -2.05 -1.20
CA GLY A 113 1.27 -3.06 -2.04
C GLY A 113 1.79 -4.29 -1.30
N MET A 114 1.65 -4.37 0.03
CA MET A 114 2.13 -5.51 0.80
C MET A 114 1.21 -6.72 0.62
N ARG A 115 1.84 -7.88 0.40
CA ARG A 115 1.18 -9.20 0.33
C ARG A 115 1.75 -10.19 1.36
N SER A 116 2.75 -9.78 2.11
CA SER A 116 3.41 -10.61 3.11
C SER A 116 4.01 -9.74 4.22
N THR A 117 4.46 -10.42 5.26
CA THR A 117 5.14 -9.88 6.45
C THR A 117 6.61 -9.52 6.18
N GLN A 118 6.94 -9.10 4.95
CA GLN A 118 8.31 -8.79 4.49
C GLN A 118 9.10 -7.91 5.46
N LEU A 119 8.47 -6.88 6.03
CA LEU A 119 9.14 -5.97 6.96
C LEU A 119 9.55 -6.66 8.27
N SER A 120 8.66 -7.47 8.86
CA SER A 120 9.00 -8.26 10.05
C SER A 120 9.97 -9.39 9.72
N GLU A 121 9.88 -10.00 8.54
CA GLU A 121 10.81 -11.06 8.11
C GLU A 121 12.23 -10.51 7.88
N SER A 122 12.37 -9.34 7.25
CA SER A 122 13.65 -8.64 7.11
C SER A 122 14.24 -8.30 8.48
N PHE A 123 13.44 -7.74 9.39
CA PHE A 123 13.91 -7.45 10.74
C PHE A 123 14.33 -8.73 11.48
N ASN A 124 13.56 -9.81 11.34
CA ASN A 124 13.89 -11.09 11.93
C ASN A 124 15.18 -11.68 11.33
N ALA A 125 15.44 -11.48 10.04
CA ALA A 125 16.68 -11.91 9.39
C ALA A 125 17.90 -11.12 9.90
N ASP A 126 17.78 -9.79 10.01
CA ASP A 126 18.83 -8.94 10.58
C ASP A 126 19.14 -9.36 12.03
N LEU A 127 18.11 -9.64 12.80
CA LEU A 127 18.26 -10.12 14.16
C LEU A 127 18.93 -11.50 14.19
N LYS A 128 18.55 -12.43 13.32
CA LYS A 128 19.16 -13.77 13.24
C LYS A 128 20.65 -13.72 12.89
N ASN A 129 21.08 -12.79 12.05
CA ASN A 129 22.51 -12.61 11.72
C ASN A 129 23.33 -12.22 12.95
N ASP A 130 22.69 -11.55 13.90
CA ASP A 130 23.29 -11.04 15.13
C ASP A 130 23.11 -11.98 16.34
N LEU A 131 22.22 -12.97 16.24
CA LEU A 131 21.91 -13.89 17.34
C LEU A 131 22.55 -15.26 17.14
N LYS A 132 23.15 -15.78 18.22
CA LYS A 132 23.65 -17.16 18.33
C LYS A 132 22.92 -17.90 19.43
N SER A 133 22.84 -19.24 19.31
CA SER A 133 22.10 -20.10 20.23
C SER A 133 22.67 -20.16 21.65
N ASP A 134 23.91 -19.71 21.84
CA ASP A 134 24.65 -19.67 23.11
C ASP A 134 24.59 -18.30 23.81
N LEU A 135 23.85 -17.32 23.28
CA LEU A 135 23.75 -15.98 23.87
C LEU A 135 22.91 -15.98 25.16
N HIS A 136 23.44 -15.32 26.20
CA HIS A 136 22.65 -15.02 27.40
C HIS A 136 21.77 -13.79 27.21
N LEU A 137 20.74 -13.65 28.05
CA LEU A 137 19.68 -12.63 27.90
C LEU A 137 20.20 -11.19 27.76
N VAL A 138 21.25 -10.82 28.49
CA VAL A 138 21.86 -9.47 28.41
C VAL A 138 22.47 -9.21 27.03
N GLN A 139 23.17 -10.22 26.47
CA GLN A 139 23.75 -10.13 25.14
C GLN A 139 22.65 -10.08 24.08
N PHE A 140 21.57 -10.86 24.24
CA PHE A 140 20.40 -10.78 23.36
C PHE A 140 19.84 -9.34 23.29
N PHE A 141 19.58 -8.70 24.43
CA PHE A 141 19.05 -7.33 24.43
C PHE A 141 20.02 -6.31 23.83
N THR A 142 21.33 -6.55 23.95
CA THR A 142 22.35 -5.71 23.33
C THR A 142 22.30 -5.80 21.80
N HIS A 143 22.26 -7.02 21.26
CA HIS A 143 22.11 -7.25 19.81
C HIS A 143 20.76 -6.76 19.29
N PHE A 144 19.67 -7.01 20.02
CA PHE A 144 18.35 -6.51 19.67
C PHE A 144 18.33 -4.98 19.58
N LYS A 145 18.89 -4.29 20.59
CA LYS A 145 18.98 -2.83 20.58
C LYS A 145 19.79 -2.34 19.38
N ARG A 146 20.93 -2.98 19.08
CA ARG A 146 21.74 -2.65 17.91
C ARG A 146 20.95 -2.77 16.59
N ALA A 147 20.19 -3.85 16.42
CA ALA A 147 19.35 -4.03 15.23
C ALA A 147 18.27 -2.93 15.13
N VAL A 148 17.61 -2.60 16.24
CA VAL A 148 16.63 -1.50 16.29
C VAL A 148 17.25 -0.15 15.97
N ASP A 149 18.41 0.16 16.54
CA ASP A 149 19.11 1.42 16.31
C ASP A 149 19.63 1.51 14.86
N GLY A 150 20.07 0.39 14.27
CA GLY A 150 20.38 0.32 12.84
C GLY A 150 19.18 0.66 11.95
N LYS A 151 17.99 0.11 12.25
CA LYS A 151 16.77 0.47 11.50
C LYS A 151 16.41 1.95 11.63
N ARG A 152 16.53 2.52 12.84
CA ARG A 152 16.30 3.96 13.07
C ARG A 152 17.31 4.83 12.33
N ASN A 153 18.56 4.41 12.26
CA ASN A 153 19.59 5.11 11.51
C ASN A 153 19.27 5.11 10.01
N ASN A 154 18.96 3.94 9.43
CA ASN A 154 18.56 3.83 8.03
C ASN A 154 17.33 4.69 7.70
N GLU A 155 16.36 4.73 8.60
CA GLU A 155 15.19 5.60 8.51
C GLU A 155 15.56 7.09 8.53
N SER A 156 16.47 7.48 9.43
CA SER A 156 16.95 8.86 9.54
C SER A 156 17.72 9.29 8.29
N GLU A 157 18.57 8.40 7.76
CA GLU A 157 19.27 8.60 6.49
C GLU A 157 18.28 8.75 5.33
N ALA A 158 17.26 7.88 5.25
CA ALA A 158 16.22 7.97 4.24
C ALA A 158 15.39 9.26 4.35
N GLU A 159 15.10 9.74 5.56
CA GLU A 159 14.42 11.03 5.77
C GLU A 159 15.30 12.21 5.36
N TYR A 160 16.59 12.17 5.71
CA TYR A 160 17.56 13.18 5.29
C TYR A 160 17.67 13.24 3.77
N ASP A 161 17.85 12.09 3.12
CA ASP A 161 17.90 11.96 1.67
C ASP A 161 16.60 12.44 1.03
N SER A 162 15.46 12.06 1.60
CA SER A 162 14.15 12.51 1.15
C SER A 162 14.04 14.03 1.17
N LYS A 163 14.70 14.77 2.08
CA LYS A 163 14.64 16.24 2.11
C LYS A 163 15.67 16.92 1.21
N HIS A 164 16.86 16.34 1.07
CA HIS A 164 18.01 17.02 0.46
C HIS A 164 18.35 16.54 -0.94
N LYS A 165 18.02 15.30 -1.31
CA LYS A 165 18.29 14.80 -2.66
C LYS A 165 17.18 15.25 -3.61
N PRO A 166 17.54 15.88 -4.75
CA PRO A 166 16.55 16.22 -5.76
C PRO A 166 15.98 14.93 -6.40
N PRO A 167 14.71 14.93 -6.83
CA PRO A 167 14.13 13.80 -7.54
C PRO A 167 14.87 13.54 -8.85
N LYS A 168 15.07 12.26 -9.17
CA LYS A 168 15.68 11.84 -10.44
C LYS A 168 14.62 11.70 -11.51
N PHE A 169 14.41 12.76 -12.26
CA PHE A 169 13.46 12.77 -13.38
C PHE A 169 14.05 12.07 -14.61
N LYS A 170 13.30 11.15 -15.22
CA LYS A 170 13.60 10.67 -16.59
C LYS A 170 13.16 11.67 -17.64
N THR A 171 12.14 12.48 -17.34
CA THR A 171 11.75 13.64 -18.15
C THR A 171 11.28 14.80 -17.27
N THR A 172 11.74 16.00 -17.56
CA THR A 172 11.38 17.24 -16.84
C THR A 172 10.30 18.05 -17.54
N LYS A 173 9.82 17.61 -18.70
CA LYS A 173 8.81 18.34 -19.49
C LYS A 173 7.38 18.12 -19.01
N SER A 174 7.15 17.09 -18.18
CA SER A 174 5.83 16.78 -17.64
C SER A 174 5.56 17.52 -16.32
N ARG A 175 4.50 18.33 -16.29
CA ARG A 175 4.05 19.02 -15.06
C ARG A 175 3.64 18.04 -13.97
N MET A 176 3.02 16.91 -14.34
CA MET A 176 2.56 15.90 -13.40
C MET A 176 3.74 15.19 -12.73
N LEU A 177 4.78 14.81 -13.49
CA LEU A 177 6.01 14.24 -12.92
C LEU A 177 6.70 15.24 -11.99
N VAL A 178 6.83 16.50 -12.40
CA VAL A 178 7.46 17.54 -11.57
C VAL A 178 6.69 17.71 -10.26
N GLN A 179 5.35 17.73 -10.30
CA GLN A 179 4.54 17.75 -9.09
C GLN A 179 4.79 16.51 -8.22
N ALA A 180 4.75 15.31 -8.80
CA ALA A 180 4.97 14.06 -8.09
C ALA A 180 6.34 14.03 -7.40
N GLY A 181 7.41 14.45 -8.09
CA GLY A 181 8.76 14.48 -7.53
C GLY A 181 8.92 15.48 -6.39
N ASN A 182 8.18 16.59 -6.42
CA ASN A 182 8.23 17.58 -5.35
C ASN A 182 7.44 17.14 -4.11
N VAL A 183 6.36 16.38 -4.30
CA VAL A 183 5.41 16.02 -3.24
C VAL A 183 5.76 14.67 -2.59
N TYR A 184 6.06 13.66 -3.39
CA TYR A 184 6.26 12.29 -2.90
C TYR A 184 7.64 12.06 -2.31
N THR A 185 7.73 11.08 -1.40
CA THR A 185 9.02 10.54 -0.97
C THR A 185 9.74 9.92 -2.17
N PRO A 186 11.09 9.84 -2.17
CA PRO A 186 11.85 9.33 -3.30
C PRO A 186 11.36 7.97 -3.81
N ARG A 187 11.07 7.03 -2.89
CA ARG A 187 10.58 5.69 -3.24
C ARG A 187 9.23 5.73 -3.95
N ILE A 188 8.28 6.51 -3.44
CA ILE A 188 6.95 6.60 -4.05
C ILE A 188 7.00 7.36 -5.37
N PHE A 189 7.88 8.36 -5.50
CA PHE A 189 8.13 9.00 -6.78
C PHE A 189 8.69 8.04 -7.83
N GLU A 190 9.63 7.14 -7.46
CA GLU A 190 10.13 6.11 -8.38
C GLU A 190 9.01 5.20 -8.90
N GLU A 191 8.12 4.74 -8.00
CA GLU A 191 6.97 3.91 -8.37
C GLU A 191 5.97 4.67 -9.26
N PHE A 192 5.67 5.93 -8.93
CA PHE A 192 4.83 6.78 -9.77
C PHE A 192 5.46 7.04 -11.15
N GLN A 193 6.77 7.27 -11.20
CA GLN A 193 7.48 7.52 -12.44
C GLN A 193 7.49 6.29 -13.36
N ALA A 194 7.54 5.07 -12.80
CA ALA A 194 7.37 3.84 -13.57
C ALA A 194 5.97 3.75 -14.22
N GLU A 195 4.90 4.02 -13.46
CA GLU A 195 3.54 4.09 -14.02
C GLU A 195 3.39 5.22 -15.05
N TYR A 196 4.10 6.33 -14.84
CA TYR A 196 4.12 7.46 -15.75
C TYR A 196 4.84 7.15 -17.07
N GLU A 197 5.83 6.27 -17.07
CA GLU A 197 6.46 5.81 -18.30
C GLU A 197 5.53 4.84 -19.02
N GLU A 198 4.98 3.87 -18.29
CA GLU A 198 4.11 2.86 -18.86
C GLU A 198 2.83 3.45 -19.48
N TYR A 199 2.24 4.54 -18.93
CA TYR A 199 1.03 5.11 -19.54
C TYR A 199 1.28 5.65 -20.96
N GLN A 200 2.51 6.03 -21.31
CA GLN A 200 2.84 6.55 -22.63
C GLN A 200 2.63 5.48 -23.71
N ASP A 201 2.94 4.23 -23.37
CA ASP A 201 2.83 3.06 -24.26
C ASP A 201 1.44 2.40 -24.23
N THR A 202 0.46 3.03 -23.58
CA THR A 202 -0.92 2.52 -23.56
C THR A 202 -1.75 2.96 -24.76
N CYS A 203 -2.65 2.10 -25.19
CA CYS A 203 -3.72 2.44 -26.12
C CYS A 203 -5.02 2.66 -25.36
N ILE A 204 -5.88 3.54 -25.87
CA ILE A 204 -7.16 3.88 -25.25
C ILE A 204 -8.30 3.85 -26.28
N ARG A 205 -9.45 3.31 -25.88
CA ARG A 205 -10.71 3.33 -26.62
C ARG A 205 -11.82 3.90 -25.75
N ASP A 206 -12.56 4.87 -26.28
CA ASP A 206 -13.73 5.45 -25.61
C ASP A 206 -14.93 4.48 -25.72
N LEU A 207 -15.48 4.08 -24.57
CA LEU A 207 -16.65 3.21 -24.47
C LEU A 207 -17.96 4.00 -24.25
N LYS A 208 -17.90 5.33 -24.25
CA LYS A 208 -18.95 6.30 -23.93
C LYS A 208 -19.31 6.36 -22.46
N GLY A 209 -19.95 7.46 -22.06
CA GLY A 209 -20.44 7.66 -20.70
C GLY A 209 -19.33 7.81 -19.64
N GLY A 210 -18.15 8.29 -20.04
CA GLY A 210 -16.99 8.42 -19.14
C GLY A 210 -16.27 7.09 -18.87
N LEU A 211 -16.54 6.05 -19.66
CA LEU A 211 -15.83 4.77 -19.60
C LEU A 211 -14.82 4.65 -20.72
N TYR A 212 -13.65 4.13 -20.40
CA TYR A 212 -12.53 3.91 -21.31
C TYR A 212 -12.00 2.49 -21.15
N ALA A 213 -11.65 1.88 -22.28
CA ALA A 213 -10.84 0.67 -22.32
C ALA A 213 -9.39 1.08 -22.55
N VAL A 214 -8.49 0.66 -21.66
CA VAL A 214 -7.05 0.95 -21.75
C VAL A 214 -6.26 -0.36 -21.79
N THR A 215 -5.33 -0.48 -22.72
CA THR A 215 -4.47 -1.67 -22.89
C THR A 215 -3.01 -1.24 -22.92
N ASN A 216 -2.13 -2.04 -22.32
CA ASN A 216 -0.69 -1.83 -22.43
C ASN A 216 -0.17 -2.61 -23.63
N TYR A 217 0.85 -2.09 -24.32
CA TYR A 217 1.41 -2.78 -25.48
C TYR A 217 1.94 -4.18 -25.12
N ASP A 218 2.62 -4.30 -23.98
CA ASP A 218 3.21 -5.56 -23.50
C ASP A 218 2.20 -6.47 -22.76
N ASN A 219 1.04 -5.93 -22.37
CA ASN A 219 0.00 -6.68 -21.68
C ASN A 219 -1.36 -6.44 -22.35
N PRO A 220 -1.86 -7.39 -23.15
CA PRO A 220 -3.10 -7.23 -23.89
C PRO A 220 -4.34 -7.24 -23.01
N LYS A 221 -4.20 -7.44 -21.68
CA LYS A 221 -5.33 -7.38 -20.75
C LYS A 221 -5.90 -5.96 -20.72
N GLU A 222 -7.05 -5.81 -21.35
CA GLU A 222 -7.85 -4.59 -21.32
C GLU A 222 -8.31 -4.27 -19.89
N ARG A 223 -8.14 -3.00 -19.50
CA ARG A 223 -8.58 -2.44 -18.23
C ARG A 223 -9.70 -1.45 -18.48
N ILE A 224 -10.76 -1.57 -17.67
CA ILE A 224 -11.85 -0.62 -17.69
C ILE A 224 -11.56 0.51 -16.71
N VAL A 225 -11.57 1.74 -17.23
CA VAL A 225 -11.29 2.96 -16.49
C VAL A 225 -12.48 3.91 -16.60
N MET A 226 -13.00 4.33 -15.46
CA MET A 226 -14.04 5.37 -15.37
C MET A 226 -13.37 6.71 -15.10
N GLY A 227 -13.70 7.73 -15.90
CA GLY A 227 -13.22 9.09 -15.74
C GLY A 227 -14.38 10.07 -15.60
N ASN A 228 -14.29 10.96 -14.62
CA ASN A 228 -15.17 12.11 -14.45
C ASN A 228 -14.32 13.40 -14.58
N PRO A 229 -14.40 14.12 -15.72
CA PRO A 229 -13.61 15.32 -15.93
C PRO A 229 -14.03 16.49 -15.03
N VAL A 230 -15.28 16.52 -14.57
CA VAL A 230 -15.80 17.59 -13.70
C VAL A 230 -15.22 17.48 -12.30
N GLU A 231 -15.22 16.27 -11.74
CA GLU A 231 -14.67 15.98 -10.41
C GLU A 231 -13.17 15.71 -10.43
N GLN A 232 -12.57 15.64 -11.62
CA GLN A 232 -11.19 15.20 -11.84
C GLN A 232 -10.92 13.82 -11.22
N TYR A 233 -11.91 12.95 -11.27
CA TYR A 233 -11.89 11.64 -10.65
C TYR A 233 -11.64 10.57 -11.72
N VAL A 234 -10.85 9.57 -11.36
CA VAL A 234 -10.56 8.38 -12.15
C VAL A 234 -10.58 7.12 -11.28
N TYR A 235 -11.25 6.09 -11.77
CA TYR A 235 -11.27 4.77 -11.15
C TYR A 235 -10.86 3.74 -12.18
N CYS A 236 -9.92 2.86 -11.83
CA CYS A 236 -9.46 1.79 -12.71
C CYS A 236 -9.73 0.44 -12.06
N ASP A 237 -10.29 -0.50 -12.82
CA ASP A 237 -10.58 -1.85 -12.35
C ASP A 237 -9.33 -2.65 -11.90
N CYS A 238 -8.11 -2.23 -12.26
CA CYS A 238 -6.88 -2.82 -11.74
C CYS A 238 -6.70 -2.56 -10.22
N ARG A 239 -7.39 -1.55 -9.67
CA ARG A 239 -7.42 -1.17 -8.25
C ARG A 239 -6.06 -0.80 -7.64
N LYS A 240 -5.11 -0.33 -8.45
CA LYS A 240 -3.77 0.02 -7.96
C LYS A 240 -3.81 1.17 -6.95
N PHE A 241 -4.67 2.17 -7.17
CA PHE A 241 -4.79 3.28 -6.23
C PHE A 241 -5.39 2.83 -4.88
N GLU A 242 -6.39 1.96 -4.90
CA GLU A 242 -7.04 1.44 -3.70
C GLU A 242 -6.07 0.60 -2.88
N THR A 243 -5.20 -0.16 -3.55
CA THR A 243 -4.26 -1.09 -2.90
C THR A 243 -2.94 -0.43 -2.50
N HIS A 244 -2.37 0.43 -3.36
CA HIS A 244 -1.05 1.04 -3.18
C HIS A 244 -1.13 2.53 -2.84
N GLY A 245 -2.24 3.21 -3.17
CA GLY A 245 -2.37 4.66 -3.02
C GLY A 245 -1.64 5.47 -4.09
N ILE A 246 -1.30 4.85 -5.23
CA ILE A 246 -0.63 5.47 -6.37
C ILE A 246 -1.47 5.16 -7.62
N LEU A 247 -1.66 6.17 -8.46
CA LEU A 247 -2.39 6.03 -9.73
C LEU A 247 -1.65 5.08 -10.67
N CYS A 248 -2.37 4.16 -11.31
CA CYS A 248 -1.79 3.29 -12.33
C CYS A 248 -1.66 3.99 -13.68
N SER A 249 -0.84 3.42 -14.56
CA SER A 249 -0.68 3.81 -15.96
C SER A 249 -2.03 3.99 -16.68
N HIS A 250 -2.97 3.06 -16.51
CA HIS A 250 -4.31 3.18 -17.11
C HIS A 250 -5.09 4.43 -16.65
N ALA A 251 -5.02 4.74 -15.35
CA ALA A 251 -5.69 5.92 -14.80
C ALA A 251 -5.00 7.21 -15.26
N LEU A 252 -3.67 7.21 -15.35
CA LEU A 252 -2.89 8.33 -15.89
C LEU A 252 -3.24 8.60 -17.36
N LYS A 253 -3.45 7.56 -18.17
CA LYS A 253 -3.91 7.69 -19.56
C LYS A 253 -5.25 8.41 -19.66
N VAL A 254 -6.21 8.05 -18.81
CA VAL A 254 -7.52 8.69 -18.80
C VAL A 254 -7.45 10.13 -18.29
N LEU A 255 -6.65 10.42 -17.26
CA LEU A 255 -6.39 11.81 -16.83
C LEU A 255 -5.80 12.66 -17.97
N ASP A 256 -4.88 12.09 -18.75
CA ASP A 256 -4.27 12.76 -19.90
C ASP A 256 -5.29 13.13 -20.98
N VAL A 257 -6.20 12.19 -21.32
CA VAL A 257 -7.33 12.41 -22.25
C VAL A 257 -8.33 13.44 -21.72
N MET A 258 -8.57 13.46 -20.40
CA MET A 258 -9.37 14.51 -19.75
C MET A 258 -8.61 15.85 -19.62
N ASN A 259 -7.41 15.97 -20.20
CA ASN A 259 -6.55 17.14 -20.17
C ASN A 259 -6.14 17.59 -18.75
N ILE A 260 -6.10 16.66 -17.80
CA ILE A 260 -5.66 16.90 -16.42
C ILE A 260 -4.15 16.65 -16.35
N LYS A 261 -3.37 17.73 -16.22
CA LYS A 261 -1.89 17.70 -16.28
C LYS A 261 -1.20 17.71 -14.92
N LEU A 262 -1.96 17.67 -13.84
CA LEU A 262 -1.51 17.60 -12.45
C LEU A 262 -2.27 16.49 -11.74
N ILE A 263 -1.65 15.85 -10.76
CA ILE A 263 -2.31 14.87 -9.89
C ILE A 263 -3.37 15.62 -9.07
N PRO A 264 -4.66 15.23 -9.15
CA PRO A 264 -5.69 15.80 -8.28
C PRO A 264 -5.38 15.55 -6.81
N GLU A 265 -5.68 16.52 -5.93
CA GLU A 265 -5.27 16.48 -4.50
C GLU A 265 -5.75 15.22 -3.78
N HIS A 266 -6.93 14.70 -4.12
CA HIS A 266 -7.49 13.50 -3.50
C HIS A 266 -6.75 12.19 -3.85
N TYR A 267 -5.89 12.19 -4.87
CA TYR A 267 -4.97 11.08 -5.17
C TYR A 267 -3.61 11.22 -4.48
N ILE A 268 -3.33 12.34 -3.81
CA ILE A 268 -2.08 12.55 -3.07
C ILE A 268 -2.30 12.14 -1.62
N LEU A 269 -1.94 10.91 -1.29
CA LEU A 269 -2.03 10.42 0.09
C LEU A 269 -0.91 11.00 0.94
N LYS A 270 -1.27 11.64 2.07
CA LYS A 270 -0.30 12.24 3.01
C LYS A 270 0.85 11.29 3.38
N ARG A 271 0.56 9.99 3.58
CA ARG A 271 1.56 8.96 3.91
C ARG A 271 2.70 8.88 2.90
N TRP A 272 2.42 9.16 1.63
CA TRP A 272 3.37 9.09 0.53
C TRP A 272 4.14 10.38 0.32
N THR A 273 3.79 11.45 1.02
CA THR A 273 4.44 12.75 0.87
C THR A 273 5.71 12.87 1.70
N ARG A 274 6.63 13.75 1.28
CA ARG A 274 7.83 14.12 2.06
C ARG A 274 7.47 14.70 3.44
N ASP A 275 6.27 15.26 3.54
CA ASP A 275 5.70 15.85 4.75
C ASP A 275 4.86 14.86 5.59
N ALA A 276 4.94 13.55 5.33
CA ALA A 276 4.15 12.54 6.03
C ALA A 276 4.25 12.65 7.56
N ARG A 277 5.42 13.07 8.07
CA ARG A 277 5.73 13.25 9.50
C ARG A 277 5.38 14.61 10.07
N LEU A 278 5.24 15.64 9.22
CA LEU A 278 4.76 16.94 9.69
C LEU A 278 3.33 16.71 10.19
N GLY A 279 2.99 17.21 11.39
CA GLY A 279 1.65 17.09 11.96
C GLY A 279 0.57 17.49 10.96
N LYS A 280 -0.71 17.08 11.16
CA LYS A 280 -1.80 17.67 10.35
C LYS A 280 -1.68 19.19 10.56
N LYS A 281 -1.20 19.95 9.56
CA LYS A 281 -1.36 21.41 9.54
C LYS A 281 -2.87 21.58 9.65
N LYS A 282 -3.37 22.02 10.81
CA LYS A 282 -4.77 22.44 10.90
C LYS A 282 -4.90 23.44 9.76
N LYS A 283 -5.71 23.11 8.73
CA LYS A 283 -6.20 24.17 7.85
C LYS A 283 -6.84 25.14 8.83
N ARG A 284 -6.18 26.27 9.10
CA ARG A 284 -6.87 27.40 9.68
C ARG A 284 -7.92 27.70 8.63
N CYS A 285 -9.13 27.20 8.85
CA CYS A 285 -10.29 27.95 8.42
C CYS A 285 -10.04 29.33 9.05
N ASN A 286 -9.54 30.28 8.26
CA ASN A 286 -9.84 31.66 8.53
C ASN A 286 -11.36 31.71 8.38
N GLY A 287 -12.06 31.35 9.46
CA GLY A 287 -13.43 31.76 9.64
C GLY A 287 -13.37 33.27 9.50
N MET A 288 -14.00 33.79 8.45
CA MET A 288 -14.41 35.18 8.44
C MET A 288 -15.25 35.36 9.70
N VAL A 289 -14.65 35.90 10.75
CA VAL A 289 -15.41 36.54 11.81
C VAL A 289 -16.12 37.69 11.10
N ARG A 290 -17.43 37.59 10.95
CA ARG A 290 -18.27 38.72 10.57
C ARG A 290 -18.17 39.71 11.72
N ILE A 291 -17.31 40.71 11.58
CA ILE A 291 -17.33 41.89 12.43
C ILE A 291 -18.53 42.70 11.94
N ALA A 292 -19.51 42.91 12.80
CA ALA A 292 -20.57 43.87 12.57
C ALA A 292 -19.91 45.24 12.38
N GLN A 293 -20.20 45.90 11.26
CA GLN A 293 -19.80 47.27 11.03
C GLN A 293 -20.58 48.16 11.98
N ASP A 294 -19.85 48.91 12.82
CA ASP A 294 -20.26 50.24 13.26
C ASP A 294 -19.10 51.18 12.94
N ASP A 295 -19.47 52.40 12.59
CA ASP A 295 -18.72 53.37 11.81
C ASP A 295 -17.31 53.75 12.33
N GLY A 296 -16.37 53.91 11.39
CA GLY A 296 -15.25 54.86 11.48
C GLY A 296 -13.83 54.30 11.72
N GLY A 297 -12.95 54.45 10.71
CA GLY A 297 -11.49 54.58 10.91
C GLY A 297 -10.60 53.42 10.42
N GLU A 298 -9.62 53.75 9.57
CA GLU A 298 -8.58 52.87 9.00
C GLU A 298 -7.56 52.33 10.01
N ALA A 299 -7.16 51.05 9.86
CA ALA A 299 -5.76 50.58 10.02
C ALA A 299 -5.59 49.14 9.52
N ARG A 300 -4.53 48.89 8.73
CA ARG A 300 -4.02 47.56 8.38
C ARG A 300 -2.88 47.20 9.33
N GLU A 301 -2.85 45.97 9.83
CA GLU A 301 -1.64 45.40 10.42
C GLU A 301 -1.53 43.90 10.11
N ASN A 302 -0.37 43.50 9.57
CA ASN A 302 0.00 42.12 9.29
C ASN A 302 0.84 41.62 10.46
N VAL A 303 0.38 40.62 11.20
CA VAL A 303 1.18 39.96 12.25
C VAL A 303 1.49 38.53 11.83
N CYS A 304 2.75 38.31 11.46
CA CYS A 304 3.38 36.99 11.36
C CYS A 304 3.50 36.39 12.77
N GLY A 305 3.08 35.14 12.96
CA GLY A 305 3.19 34.42 14.24
C GLY A 305 3.80 33.04 14.06
N GLU A 306 4.85 32.79 14.85
CA GLU A 306 5.88 31.76 14.77
C GLU A 306 5.44 30.31 15.12
N GLU A 307 6.27 29.34 14.69
CA GLU A 307 6.17 27.89 14.95
C GLU A 307 6.73 27.51 16.33
N VAL A 308 6.04 26.63 17.05
CA VAL A 308 6.59 25.93 18.24
C VAL A 308 6.47 24.42 18.05
N ARG A 309 7.59 23.70 18.21
CA ARG A 309 7.71 22.22 18.14
C ARG A 309 7.78 21.64 19.55
N GLU A 310 7.15 20.49 19.76
CA GLU A 310 7.28 19.72 21.00
C GLU A 310 7.49 18.22 20.69
N ASP A 311 8.57 17.65 21.26
CA ASP A 311 9.06 16.28 21.07
C ASP A 311 8.64 15.37 22.25
N ARG A 312 8.35 14.08 21.99
CA ARG A 312 8.88 12.91 22.76
C ARG A 312 8.28 11.52 22.38
N GLN A 313 9.21 10.62 22.00
CA GLN A 313 9.55 9.25 22.52
C GLN A 313 8.54 8.09 22.74
N GLY A 314 8.97 6.87 22.31
CA GLY A 314 8.59 5.48 22.75
C GLY A 314 7.20 4.95 22.34
N THR A 315 6.86 3.67 22.09
CA THR A 315 7.48 2.31 22.14
C THR A 315 6.71 1.36 21.15
N THR A 316 7.09 0.08 20.97
CA THR A 316 6.93 -0.81 19.78
C THR A 316 5.90 -1.96 19.83
N ALA A 317 5.27 -2.29 18.68
CA ALA A 317 4.69 -3.57 18.24
C ALA A 317 4.61 -3.59 16.68
N THR A 318 4.80 -4.74 16.01
CA THR A 318 4.92 -4.83 14.54
C THR A 318 3.54 -4.97 13.87
N ALA A 319 3.00 -3.84 13.45
CA ALA A 319 1.89 -3.73 12.51
C ALA A 319 2.44 -3.34 11.14
N VAL A 320 1.67 -3.60 10.07
CA VAL A 320 1.95 -3.06 8.75
C VAL A 320 1.64 -1.56 8.74
N ASP A 321 2.59 -0.80 9.30
CA ASP A 321 2.94 0.60 9.05
C ASP A 321 3.65 1.19 10.29
N ARG A 322 5.00 1.30 10.22
CA ARG A 322 5.79 2.33 10.91
C ARG A 322 7.14 2.51 10.19
N CYS A 323 7.22 3.54 9.35
CA CYS A 323 8.34 4.45 9.40
C CYS A 323 7.88 5.64 10.26
N ARG A 324 8.55 5.87 11.39
CA ARG A 324 8.30 6.97 12.31
C ARG A 324 9.25 8.10 12.07
#